data_AF-E6KKC3-F1
#
_entry.id   AF-E6KKC3-F1
#
_cell.length_a   1.000
_cell.length_b   1.000
_cell.length_c   1.000
_cell.angle_alpha   90.00
_cell.angle_beta   90.00
_cell.angle_gamma   90.00
#
_symmetry.space_group_name_H-M   'P 1'
#
loop_
_entity.id
_entity.type
_entity.pdbx_description
1 polymer ?
#
loop_
_entity_poly.entity_id
_entity_poly.type
_entity_poly.pdbx_seq_one_letter_code
_entity_poly.pdbx_strand_id
1 'polypeptide(L)'
;MKRFIVIWILLSAGLNIWQSIQIKKSEEKRPIVVYKADNKGAEIKGRVVHKEKIGDLHTITIQNYGVFVVTQTNYESLKIGDEVRL
;
A
#
# COMPACT_ATOMS: atom_id res chain seq x y z
N MET A 1 16.83 -4.45 -54.00
CA MET A 1 17.08 -5.23 -52.75
C MET A 1 17.64 -4.34 -51.62
N LYS A 2 18.88 -3.81 -51.73
CA LYS A 2 19.55 -3.07 -50.63
C LYS A 2 18.78 -1.83 -50.11
N ARG A 3 18.14 -1.05 -51.00
CA ARG A 3 17.33 0.14 -50.62
C ARG A 3 16.08 -0.20 -49.80
N PHE A 4 15.43 -1.33 -50.09
CA PHE A 4 14.25 -1.78 -49.35
C PHE A 4 14.62 -2.24 -47.94
N ILE A 5 15.76 -2.92 -47.79
CA ILE A 5 16.26 -3.38 -46.49
C ILE A 5 16.53 -2.18 -45.57
N VAL A 6 17.13 -1.11 -46.09
CA VAL A 6 17.38 0.12 -45.30
C VAL A 6 16.07 0.78 -44.84
N ILE A 7 15.06 0.83 -45.72
CA ILE A 7 13.74 1.37 -45.37
C ILE A 7 13.10 0.55 -44.25
N TRP A 8 13.13 -0.78 -44.34
CA TRP A 8 12.59 -1.66 -43.29
C TRP A 8 13.33 -1.53 -41.96
N ILE A 9 14.65 -1.38 -41.98
CA ILE A 9 15.45 -1.14 -40.77
C ILE A 9 15.03 0.17 -40.10
N LEU A 10 14.93 1.27 -40.87
CA LEU A 10 14.51 2.57 -40.33
C LEU A 10 13.08 2.56 -39.79
N LEU A 11 12.17 1.88 -40.48
CA LEU A 11 10.77 1.76 -40.08
C LEU A 11 10.63 0.94 -38.79
N SER A 12 11.40 -0.15 -38.66
CA SER A 12 11.44 -0.96 -37.44
C SER A 12 12.07 -0.21 -36.26
N ALA A 13 13.15 0.55 -36.50
CA ALA A 13 13.80 1.36 -35.47
C ALA A 13 12.86 2.47 -34.97
N GLY A 14 12.16 3.14 -35.88
CA GLY A 14 11.16 4.15 -35.54
C GLY A 14 10.01 3.58 -34.69
N LEU A 15 9.53 2.39 -35.04
CA LEU A 15 8.47 1.72 -34.28
C LEU A 15 8.93 1.34 -32.86
N ASN A 16 10.15 0.84 -32.71
CA ASN A 16 10.73 0.51 -31.39
C ASN A 16 10.87 1.75 -30.49
N ILE A 17 11.33 2.88 -31.06
CA ILE A 17 11.47 4.14 -30.31
C ILE A 17 10.09 4.66 -29.87
N TRP A 18 9.09 4.63 -30.76
CA TRP A 18 7.72 5.00 -30.40
C TRP A 18 7.20 4.14 -29.26
N GLN A 19 7.33 2.82 -29.36
CA GLN A 19 6.87 1.88 -28.33
C GLN A 19 7.52 2.18 -26.98
N SER A 20 8.83 2.43 -26.95
CA SER A 20 9.55 2.76 -25.71
C SER A 20 9.00 4.01 -25.01
N ILE A 21 8.70 5.07 -25.77
CA ILE A 21 8.15 6.33 -25.22
C ILE A 21 6.74 6.11 -24.64
N GLN A 22 5.89 5.35 -25.33
CA GLN A 22 4.53 5.05 -24.86
C GLN A 22 4.52 4.18 -23.60
N ILE A 23 5.46 3.23 -23.51
CA ILE A 23 5.64 2.39 -22.32
C ILE A 23 6.04 3.27 -21.15
N LYS A 24 7.08 4.12 -21.28
CA LYS A 24 7.51 5.02 -20.19
C LYS A 24 6.38 5.92 -19.68
N LYS A 25 5.58 6.47 -20.59
CA LYS A 25 4.41 7.30 -20.23
C LYS A 25 3.33 6.53 -19.46
N SER A 26 3.20 5.22 -19.73
CA SER A 26 2.31 4.33 -18.99
C SER A 26 2.92 3.92 -17.63
N GLU A 27 4.24 3.79 -17.55
CA GLU A 27 4.96 3.50 -16.31
C GLU A 27 4.88 4.63 -15.30
N GLU A 28 5.00 5.89 -15.74
CA GLU A 28 4.81 7.07 -14.89
C GLU A 28 3.40 7.14 -14.26
N LYS A 29 2.41 6.49 -14.88
CA LYS A 29 1.02 6.43 -14.42
C LYS A 29 0.67 5.13 -13.72
N ARG A 30 1.65 4.29 -13.38
CA ARG A 30 1.39 3.04 -12.65
C ARG A 30 0.57 3.37 -11.39
N PRO A 31 -0.59 2.72 -11.19
CA PRO A 31 -1.37 2.95 -9.98
C PRO A 31 -0.53 2.52 -8.78
N ILE A 32 -0.10 3.50 -7.99
CA ILE A 32 0.52 3.24 -6.69
C ILE A 32 -0.63 2.88 -5.76
N VAL A 33 -0.60 1.66 -5.22
CA VAL A 33 -1.52 1.28 -4.14
C VAL A 33 -1.07 2.03 -2.90
N VAL A 34 -1.67 3.19 -2.66
CA VAL A 34 -1.47 3.94 -1.42
C VAL A 34 -2.43 3.36 -0.39
N TYR A 35 -1.91 2.60 0.57
CA TYR A 35 -2.66 2.22 1.77
C TYR A 35 -2.87 3.48 2.61
N LYS A 36 -3.94 4.22 2.31
CA LYS A 36 -4.39 5.33 3.14
C LYS A 36 -5.14 4.72 4.32
N ALA A 37 -4.53 4.77 5.51
CA ALA A 37 -5.26 4.51 6.73
C ALA A 37 -6.33 5.62 6.86
N ASP A 38 -7.59 5.23 6.74
CA ASP A 38 -8.80 6.07 6.75
C ASP A 38 -9.26 6.44 8.16
N ASN A 39 -8.45 6.12 9.17
CA ASN A 39 -8.69 6.41 10.57
C ASN A 39 -8.23 7.81 11.01
N LYS A 40 -7.59 8.62 10.15
CA LYS A 40 -7.22 10.00 10.50
C LYS A 40 -8.48 10.86 10.73
N GLY A 41 -8.82 11.07 12.00
CA GLY A 41 -9.95 11.89 12.44
C GLY A 41 -11.19 11.10 12.87
N ALA A 42 -11.15 9.76 12.83
CA ALA A 42 -12.20 8.92 13.38
C ALA A 42 -11.89 8.64 14.86
N GLU A 43 -12.79 9.06 15.76
CA GLU A 43 -12.66 8.79 17.19
C GLU A 43 -13.10 7.33 17.44
N ILE A 44 -12.14 6.44 17.71
CA ILE A 44 -12.42 5.02 17.94
C ILE A 44 -12.70 4.85 19.43
N LYS A 45 -13.94 4.51 19.78
CA LYS A 45 -14.37 4.28 21.16
C LYS A 45 -14.82 2.84 21.34
N GLY A 46 -14.02 2.01 21.99
CA GLY A 46 -14.38 0.61 22.16
C GLY A 46 -13.64 -0.09 23.28
N ARG A 47 -14.00 -1.35 23.49
CA ARG A 47 -13.41 -2.21 24.52
C ARG A 47 -12.36 -3.11 23.91
N VAL A 48 -11.21 -3.24 24.57
CA VAL A 48 -10.18 -4.21 24.16
C VAL A 48 -10.68 -5.62 24.46
N VAL A 49 -10.78 -6.47 23.43
CA VAL A 49 -11.27 -7.86 23.57
C VAL A 49 -10.15 -8.89 23.43
N HIS A 50 -9.08 -8.55 22.71
CA HIS A 50 -7.98 -9.47 22.47
C HIS A 50 -6.67 -8.71 22.32
N LYS A 51 -5.56 -9.36 22.65
CA LYS A 51 -4.20 -8.84 22.52
C LYS A 51 -3.32 -9.93 21.95
N GLU A 52 -2.61 -9.60 20.88
CA GLU A 52 -1.75 -10.54 20.16
C GLU A 52 -0.47 -9.83 19.72
N LYS A 53 0.66 -10.55 19.76
CA LYS A 53 1.92 -10.08 19.20
C LYS A 53 2.23 -10.88 17.94
N ILE A 54 2.27 -10.21 16.79
CA ILE A 54 2.55 -10.81 15.49
C ILE A 54 3.95 -10.36 15.05
N GLY A 55 4.94 -11.24 15.22
CA GLY A 55 6.35 -10.88 15.02
C GLY A 55 6.76 -9.77 16.00
N ASP A 56 7.20 -8.62 15.47
CA ASP A 56 7.57 -7.45 16.27
C ASP A 56 6.42 -6.46 16.51
N LEU A 57 5.25 -6.71 15.90
CA LEU A 57 4.09 -5.83 15.99
C LEU A 57 3.23 -6.19 17.21
N HIS A 58 2.92 -5.18 18.02
CA HIS A 58 1.99 -5.31 19.13
C HIS A 58 0.59 -4.93 18.66
N THR A 59 -0.38 -5.85 18.78
CA THR A 59 -1.73 -5.65 18.27
C THR A 59 -2.80 -5.81 19.34
N ILE A 60 -3.80 -4.94 19.30
CA ILE A 60 -4.99 -5.03 20.14
C ILE A 60 -6.23 -5.14 19.26
N THR A 61 -7.19 -5.97 19.66
CA THR A 61 -8.50 -6.04 19.00
C THR A 61 -9.49 -5.22 19.81
N ILE A 62 -10.13 -4.27 19.16
CA ILE A 62 -11.18 -3.43 19.73
C ILE A 62 -12.53 -3.94 19.23
N GLN A 63 -13.45 -4.19 20.15
CA GLN A 63 -14.81 -4.63 19.85
C GLN A 63 -15.49 -3.66 18.88
N ASN A 64 -16.14 -4.19 17.84
CA ASN A 64 -16.83 -3.45 16.78
C ASN A 64 -15.93 -2.62 15.82
N TYR A 65 -14.60 -2.63 15.98
CA TYR A 65 -13.68 -1.92 15.09
C TYR A 65 -12.69 -2.84 14.37
N GLY A 66 -12.03 -3.76 15.09
CA GLY A 66 -11.04 -4.67 14.51
C GLY A 66 -9.68 -4.60 15.19
N VAL A 67 -8.63 -4.99 14.46
CA VAL A 67 -7.26 -5.14 14.97
C VAL A 67 -6.45 -3.87 14.71
N PHE A 68 -5.79 -3.36 15.74
CA PHE A 68 -4.97 -2.16 15.71
C PHE A 68 -3.54 -2.47 16.14
N VAL A 69 -2.57 -1.99 15.35
CA VAL A 69 -1.16 -1.99 15.76
C VAL A 69 -0.94 -0.81 16.70
N VAL A 70 -0.39 -1.08 17.87
CA VAL A 70 -0.09 -0.08 18.89
C VAL A 70 1.38 -0.12 19.28
N THR A 71 1.85 0.92 19.97
CA THR A 71 3.19 0.92 20.56
C THR A 71 3.27 -0.12 21.67
N GLN A 72 4.49 -0.59 21.96
CA GLN A 72 4.73 -1.53 23.06
C GLN A 72 4.22 -0.96 24.40
N THR A 73 4.44 0.33 24.67
CA THR A 73 3.97 0.99 25.89
C THR A 73 2.45 0.94 26.03
N ASN A 74 1.70 1.17 24.94
CA ASN A 74 0.24 1.07 24.96
C ASN A 74 -0.22 -0.38 25.07
N TYR A 75 0.50 -1.30 24.42
CA TYR A 75 0.21 -2.72 24.54
C TYR A 75 0.38 -3.18 25.99
N GLU A 76 1.42 -2.78 26.70
CA GLU A 76 1.64 -3.19 28.08
C GLU A 76 0.65 -2.54 29.06
N SER A 77 0.26 -1.28 28.83
CA SER A 77 -0.65 -0.55 29.71
C SER A 77 -2.11 -1.00 29.58
N LEU A 78 -2.58 -1.31 28.37
CA LEU A 78 -3.97 -1.68 28.10
C LEU A 78 -4.26 -3.14 28.46
N LYS A 79 -5.33 -3.38 29.22
CA LYS A 79 -5.81 -4.72 29.57
C LYS A 79 -7.04 -5.09 28.75
N ILE A 80 -7.30 -6.39 28.65
CA ILE A 80 -8.55 -6.90 28.07
C ILE A 80 -9.70 -6.44 28.98
N GLY A 81 -10.70 -5.79 28.39
CA GLY A 81 -11.81 -5.17 29.10
C GLY A 81 -11.71 -3.65 29.23
N ASP A 82 -10.54 -3.05 28.99
CA ASP A 82 -10.36 -1.61 29.08
C ASP A 82 -11.08 -0.88 27.95
N GLU A 83 -11.64 0.28 28.28
CA GLU A 83 -12.18 1.21 27.30
C GLU A 83 -11.06 2.08 26.75
N VAL A 84 -10.96 2.13 25.42
CA VAL A 84 -9.95 2.91 24.71
C VAL A 84 -10.59 3.95 23.83
N ARG A 85 -9.91 5.10 23.74
CA ARG A 85 -10.20 6.18 22.80
C ARG A 85 -8.95 6.41 21.96
N LEU A 86 -9.01 6.07 20.67
CA LEU A 86 -7.92 6.27 19.70
C LEU A 86 -8.31 7.31 18.66
#